data_AF-A0A6V7VYK1-F1
#
_entry.id   AF-A0A6V7VYK1-F1
#
_cell.length_a   1.000
_cell.length_b   1.000
_cell.length_c   1.000
_cell.angle_alpha   90.00
_cell.angle_beta   90.00
_cell.angle_gamma   90.00
#
_symmetry.space_group_name_H-M   'P 1'
#
loop_
_entity.id
_entity.type
_entity.pdbx_description
1 polymer ?
#
loop_
_entity_poly.entity_id
_entity_poly.type
_entity_poly.pdbx_seq_one_letter_code
_entity_poly.pdbx_strand_id
1 'polypeptide(L)'
;MEYILWNRKEFDIIYNCTGINVDDIPIEKRRYPIAAIICILLGFIYYPIYFPCLYSFWKNRNKNPCYKLLIYLSILDIGILWLPTFSAGIFSLNGVVYCTSPISTYIVGCACLFLWAAECCADMILGINRCLEMAFPNISNILFHNNRVYIWIIFCNLYGLYWLLFIHPYIFNGLTFEYLFDPLIGYKDFRMELFKEDLREFTIHNTILAVGSPIIYSIFSLCVFFKARELIDNVSKEEKMVFIQVFIISMFNTSAAFAYAYNMNHPDHGIFPLMVAHFAWIQIHGFPPVIYLTLNKTVRTDTKILFGKFFSLFKANQNKVSSMLGYT
;
A
#
# COMPACT_ATOMS: atom_id res chain seq x y z
N MET A 1 -4.15 -8.18 -17.13
CA MET A 1 -4.84 -7.42 -18.20
C MET A 1 -4.69 -8.07 -19.57
N GLU A 2 -3.60 -8.80 -19.82
CA GLU A 2 -3.40 -9.53 -21.08
C GLU A 2 -4.54 -10.47 -21.42
N TYR A 3 -5.11 -11.15 -20.43
CA TYR A 3 -6.19 -12.11 -20.65
C TYR A 3 -7.44 -11.50 -21.29
N ILE A 4 -7.83 -10.28 -20.88
CA ILE A 4 -8.94 -9.56 -21.53
C ILE A 4 -8.56 -9.07 -22.93
N LEU A 5 -7.31 -8.61 -23.11
CA LEU A 5 -6.89 -7.90 -24.32
C LEU A 5 -6.44 -8.84 -25.46
N TRP A 6 -5.77 -9.94 -25.13
CA TRP A 6 -5.06 -10.80 -26.07
C TRP A 6 -5.38 -12.30 -25.92
N ASN A 7 -5.69 -12.78 -24.71
CA ASN A 7 -5.97 -14.21 -24.47
C ASN A 7 -7.42 -14.48 -24.01
N ARG A 8 -8.36 -14.17 -24.91
CA ARG A 8 -9.80 -14.27 -24.64
C ARG A 8 -10.28 -15.68 -24.33
N LYS A 9 -9.63 -16.71 -24.89
CA LYS A 9 -9.99 -18.12 -24.65
C LYS A 9 -9.74 -18.52 -23.20
N GLU A 10 -8.57 -18.18 -22.66
CA GLU A 10 -8.24 -18.45 -21.26
C GLU A 10 -9.11 -17.62 -20.32
N PHE A 11 -9.37 -16.36 -20.68
CA PHE A 11 -10.32 -15.51 -19.96
C PHE A 11 -11.71 -16.17 -19.87
N ASP A 12 -12.24 -16.67 -20.99
CA ASP A 12 -13.54 -17.36 -21.04
C ASP A 12 -13.53 -18.72 -20.30
N ILE A 13 -12.38 -19.33 -20.03
CA ILE A 13 -12.31 -20.54 -19.18
C ILE A 13 -12.39 -20.15 -17.70
N ILE A 14 -11.61 -19.13 -17.31
CA ILE A 14 -11.40 -18.79 -15.91
C ILE A 14 -12.58 -17.97 -15.34
N TYR A 15 -13.07 -17.01 -16.12
CA TYR A 15 -14.03 -15.98 -15.68
C TYR A 15 -15.46 -16.22 -16.17
N ASN A 16 -15.76 -17.39 -16.73
CA ASN A 16 -17.09 -17.66 -17.27
C ASN A 16 -18.13 -17.92 -16.17
N CYS A 17 -19.12 -17.02 -16.13
CA CYS A 17 -20.28 -17.02 -15.24
C CYS A 17 -21.50 -17.79 -15.79
N THR A 18 -21.40 -18.40 -16.97
CA THR A 18 -22.50 -19.21 -17.55
C THR A 18 -22.85 -20.36 -16.60
N GLY A 19 -24.13 -20.49 -16.29
CA GLY A 19 -24.65 -21.51 -15.38
C GLY A 19 -24.51 -21.16 -13.89
N ILE A 20 -23.99 -19.98 -13.55
CA ILE A 20 -23.98 -19.48 -12.17
C ILE A 20 -25.21 -18.60 -11.97
N ASN A 21 -26.08 -18.99 -11.04
CA ASN A 21 -27.08 -18.10 -10.48
C ASN A 21 -26.55 -17.52 -9.17
N VAL A 22 -26.28 -16.21 -9.17
CA VAL A 22 -25.70 -15.52 -8.01
C VAL A 22 -26.63 -15.59 -6.79
N ASP A 23 -27.94 -15.65 -7.03
CA ASP A 23 -28.95 -15.66 -5.96
C ASP A 23 -29.11 -17.02 -5.29
N ASP A 24 -28.42 -18.06 -5.77
CA ASP A 24 -28.31 -19.36 -5.08
C ASP A 24 -27.67 -19.19 -3.69
N ILE A 25 -26.82 -18.17 -3.53
CA ILE A 25 -26.29 -17.76 -2.23
C ILE A 25 -26.99 -16.48 -1.77
N PRO A 26 -27.72 -16.53 -0.63
CA PRO A 26 -28.40 -15.37 -0.07
C PRO A 26 -27.46 -14.18 0.10
N ILE A 27 -27.95 -12.98 -0.18
CA ILE A 27 -27.14 -11.76 -0.15
C ILE A 27 -26.58 -11.46 1.24
N GLU A 28 -27.26 -11.92 2.30
CA GLU A 28 -26.84 -11.79 3.70
C GLU A 28 -25.52 -12.53 3.96
N LYS A 29 -25.25 -13.63 3.25
CA LYS A 29 -23.99 -14.39 3.35
C LYS A 29 -22.84 -13.76 2.56
N ARG A 30 -23.15 -12.77 1.72
CA ARG A 30 -22.18 -12.05 0.86
C ARG A 30 -21.82 -10.67 1.41
N ARG A 31 -22.47 -10.23 2.48
CA ARG A 31 -22.35 -8.87 3.02
C ARG A 31 -21.77 -8.90 4.42
N TYR A 32 -20.76 -8.07 4.64
CA TYR A 32 -20.15 -7.85 5.96
C TYR A 32 -20.24 -6.36 6.31
N PRO A 33 -21.45 -5.84 6.59
CA PRO A 33 -21.68 -4.39 6.66
C PRO A 33 -20.88 -3.69 7.75
N ILE A 34 -20.70 -4.32 8.91
CA ILE A 34 -19.91 -3.76 10.01
C ILE A 34 -18.44 -3.61 9.59
N ALA A 35 -17.82 -4.68 9.07
CA ALA A 35 -16.44 -4.66 8.60
C ALA A 35 -16.26 -3.64 7.47
N ALA A 36 -17.20 -3.61 6.52
CA ALA A 36 -17.18 -2.69 5.41
C ALA A 36 -17.24 -1.21 5.82
N ILE A 37 -18.10 -0.87 6.79
CA ILE A 37 -18.18 0.49 7.35
C ILE A 37 -16.87 0.87 8.04
N ILE A 38 -16.28 -0.05 8.81
CA ILE A 38 -14.97 0.18 9.45
C ILE A 38 -13.89 0.46 8.40
N CYS A 39 -13.82 -0.34 7.32
CA CYS A 39 -12.87 -0.12 6.22
C CYS A 39 -13.02 1.28 5.60
N ILE A 40 -14.25 1.71 5.30
CA ILE A 40 -14.53 3.03 4.73
C ILE A 40 -14.14 4.15 5.71
N LEU A 41 -14.47 4.01 6.99
CA LEU A 41 -14.12 4.99 8.02
C LEU A 41 -12.60 5.12 8.17
N LEU A 42 -11.86 4.01 8.17
CA LEU A 42 -10.41 4.02 8.18
C LEU A 42 -9.83 4.74 6.96
N GLY A 43 -10.42 4.53 5.77
CA GLY A 43 -10.07 5.29 4.56
C GLY A 43 -10.22 6.80 4.75
N PHE A 44 -11.37 7.24 5.28
CA PHE A 44 -11.60 8.66 5.58
C PHE A 44 -10.68 9.23 6.65
N ILE A 45 -10.17 8.40 7.56
CA ILE A 45 -9.20 8.83 8.59
C ILE A 45 -7.80 8.95 7.99
N TYR A 46 -7.33 7.94 7.24
CA TYR A 46 -5.94 7.87 6.79
C TYR A 46 -5.63 8.80 5.59
N TYR A 47 -6.55 8.95 4.65
CA TYR A 47 -6.35 9.79 3.46
C TYR A 47 -5.95 11.24 3.79
N PRO A 48 -6.66 11.96 4.69
CA PRO A 48 -6.30 13.32 5.06
C PRO A 48 -4.88 13.46 5.63
N ILE A 49 -4.37 12.41 6.28
CA ILE A 49 -3.07 12.40 6.97
C ILE A 49 -1.91 12.37 5.95
N TYR A 50 -2.13 11.81 4.75
CA TYR A 50 -1.12 11.79 3.69
C TYR A 50 -0.79 13.19 3.13
N PHE A 51 -1.77 14.10 3.03
CA PHE A 51 -1.57 15.42 2.44
C PHE A 51 -0.48 16.28 3.12
N PRO A 52 -0.45 16.44 4.46
CA PRO A 52 0.63 17.20 5.11
C PRO A 52 2.01 16.54 4.94
N CYS A 53 2.08 15.20 4.93
CA CYS A 53 3.32 14.47 4.64
C CYS A 53 3.83 14.74 3.23
N LEU A 54 2.95 14.59 2.22
CA LEU A 54 3.26 14.89 0.82
C LEU A 54 3.73 16.33 0.63
N TYR A 55 3.08 17.30 1.29
CA TYR A 55 3.51 18.70 1.27
C TYR A 55 4.95 18.86 1.77
N SER A 56 5.28 18.26 2.92
CA SER A 56 6.62 18.30 3.48
C SER A 56 7.65 17.66 2.56
N PHE A 57 7.34 16.49 1.99
CA PHE A 57 8.25 15.80 1.08
C PHE A 57 8.48 16.64 -0.19
N TRP A 58 7.41 17.19 -0.77
CA TRP A 58 7.49 18.07 -1.93
C TRP A 58 8.36 19.30 -1.68
N LYS A 59 8.21 19.94 -0.52
CA LYS A 59 9.02 21.10 -0.12
C LYS A 59 10.50 20.76 -0.03
N ASN A 60 10.85 19.55 0.42
CA ASN A 60 12.24 19.13 0.63
C ASN A 60 12.83 18.26 -0.50
N ARG A 61 12.09 18.03 -1.59
CA ARG A 61 12.46 17.12 -2.70
C ARG A 61 13.81 17.40 -3.37
N ASN A 62 14.26 18.66 -3.34
CA ASN A 62 15.54 19.06 -3.94
C ASN A 62 16.71 18.97 -2.95
N LYS A 63 16.44 18.81 -1.65
CA LYS A 63 17.48 18.74 -0.61
C LYS A 63 18.07 17.33 -0.47
N ASN A 64 17.22 16.32 -0.59
CA ASN A 64 17.65 14.92 -0.54
C ASN A 64 16.81 14.11 -1.55
N PRO A 65 17.44 13.29 -2.42
CA PRO A 65 16.74 12.47 -3.42
C PRO A 65 15.75 11.47 -2.82
N CYS A 66 15.95 11.02 -1.58
CA CYS A 66 14.99 10.17 -0.88
C CYS A 66 13.61 10.81 -0.75
N TYR A 67 13.49 12.14 -0.60
CA TYR A 67 12.17 12.77 -0.59
C TYR A 67 11.40 12.56 -1.90
N LYS A 68 12.08 12.34 -3.03
CA LYS A 68 11.42 11.97 -4.30
C LYS A 68 10.88 10.54 -4.26
N LEU A 69 11.60 9.60 -3.65
CA LEU A 69 11.11 8.23 -3.40
C LEU A 69 9.91 8.25 -2.42
N LEU A 70 10.00 9.02 -1.33
CA LEU A 70 8.90 9.16 -0.36
C LEU A 70 7.63 9.75 -0.98
N ILE A 71 7.75 10.71 -1.91
CA ILE A 71 6.60 11.22 -2.67
C ILE A 71 6.00 10.11 -3.53
N TYR A 72 6.82 9.36 -4.26
CA TYR A 72 6.37 8.27 -5.11
C TYR A 72 5.65 7.18 -4.29
N LEU A 73 6.26 6.73 -3.19
CA LEU A 73 5.65 5.78 -2.26
C LEU A 73 4.33 6.30 -1.69
N SER A 74 4.27 7.56 -1.25
CA SER A 74 3.03 8.14 -0.74
C SER A 74 1.90 8.16 -1.78
N ILE A 75 2.23 8.32 -3.07
CA ILE A 75 1.24 8.26 -4.15
C ILE A 75 0.74 6.83 -4.34
N LEU A 76 1.64 5.84 -4.32
CA LEU A 76 1.27 4.43 -4.42
C LEU A 76 0.44 3.98 -3.22
N ASP A 77 0.85 4.35 -2.00
CA ASP A 77 0.12 4.09 -0.76
C ASP A 77 -1.31 4.62 -0.81
N ILE A 78 -1.51 5.88 -1.24
CA ILE A 78 -2.86 6.44 -1.39
C ILE A 78 -3.67 5.61 -2.40
N GLY A 79 -3.05 5.26 -3.53
CA GLY A 79 -3.68 4.44 -4.56
C GLY A 79 -4.10 3.07 -4.04
N ILE A 80 -3.20 2.36 -3.36
CA ILE A 80 -3.46 1.01 -2.87
C ILE A 80 -4.42 1.01 -1.70
N LEU A 81 -4.32 1.98 -0.79
CA LEU A 81 -5.21 2.15 0.36
C LEU A 81 -6.67 2.32 -0.08
N TRP A 82 -6.91 2.85 -1.28
CA TRP A 82 -8.26 2.93 -1.86
C TRP A 82 -8.94 1.56 -1.95
N LEU A 83 -8.17 0.51 -2.22
CA LEU A 83 -8.67 -0.84 -2.49
C LEU A 83 -9.24 -1.50 -1.23
N PRO A 84 -8.48 -1.76 -0.14
CA PRO A 84 -9.03 -2.41 1.05
C PRO A 84 -9.94 -1.49 1.87
N THR A 85 -9.95 -0.18 1.63
CA THR A 85 -10.86 0.75 2.33
C THR A 85 -12.16 0.95 1.57
N PHE A 86 -12.14 1.72 0.49
CA PHE A 86 -13.32 2.13 -0.23
C PHE A 86 -13.83 1.04 -1.18
N SER A 87 -12.96 0.42 -1.98
CA SER A 87 -13.40 -0.60 -2.94
C SER A 87 -13.97 -1.83 -2.23
N ALA A 88 -13.23 -2.43 -1.30
CA ALA A 88 -13.67 -3.57 -0.52
C ALA A 88 -14.91 -3.24 0.33
N GLY A 89 -14.94 -2.05 0.95
CA GLY A 89 -16.09 -1.58 1.71
C GLY A 89 -17.37 -1.47 0.86
N ILE A 90 -17.29 -0.80 -0.29
CA ILE A 90 -18.45 -0.65 -1.20
C ILE A 90 -18.88 -2.00 -1.76
N PHE A 91 -17.93 -2.85 -2.17
CA PHE A 91 -18.23 -4.17 -2.71
C PHE A 91 -18.88 -5.09 -1.66
N SER A 92 -18.37 -5.08 -0.43
CA SER A 92 -18.95 -5.87 0.66
C SER A 92 -20.32 -5.35 1.08
N LEU A 93 -20.53 -4.02 1.11
CA LEU A 93 -21.86 -3.45 1.41
C LEU A 93 -22.90 -3.87 0.38
N ASN A 94 -22.51 -4.15 -0.86
CA ASN A 94 -23.41 -4.57 -1.93
C ASN A 94 -23.43 -6.10 -2.16
N GLY A 95 -22.61 -6.87 -1.43
CA GLY A 95 -22.52 -8.32 -1.62
C GLY A 95 -21.95 -8.73 -2.98
N VAL A 96 -21.04 -7.91 -3.51
CA VAL A 96 -20.45 -8.07 -4.84
C VAL A 96 -19.59 -9.34 -4.87
N VAL A 97 -19.88 -10.17 -5.85
CA VAL A 97 -19.02 -11.27 -6.31
C VAL A 97 -18.71 -11.05 -7.78
N TYR A 98 -17.70 -11.72 -8.34
CA TYR A 98 -17.26 -11.47 -9.71
C TYR A 98 -18.41 -11.42 -10.73
N CYS A 99 -19.33 -12.39 -10.71
CA CYS A 99 -20.42 -12.46 -11.68
C CYS A 99 -21.49 -11.35 -11.55
N THR A 100 -21.49 -10.57 -10.47
CA THR A 100 -22.37 -9.39 -10.34
C THR A 100 -21.80 -8.13 -10.98
N SER A 101 -20.48 -7.99 -11.00
CA SER A 101 -19.82 -6.79 -11.50
C SER A 101 -18.44 -7.09 -12.11
N PRO A 102 -18.39 -7.95 -13.16
CA PRO A 102 -17.16 -8.59 -13.61
C PRO A 102 -16.11 -7.57 -14.08
N ILE A 103 -16.53 -6.56 -14.85
CA ILE A 103 -15.61 -5.53 -15.37
C ILE A 103 -15.02 -4.71 -14.21
N SER A 104 -15.87 -4.22 -13.30
CA SER A 104 -15.41 -3.38 -12.19
C SER A 104 -14.47 -4.15 -11.27
N THR A 105 -14.83 -5.36 -10.86
CA THR A 105 -13.99 -6.17 -9.97
C THR A 105 -12.68 -6.60 -10.64
N TYR A 106 -12.68 -6.84 -11.96
CA TYR A 106 -11.47 -7.17 -12.71
C TYR A 106 -10.50 -5.99 -12.80
N ILE A 107 -10.99 -4.79 -13.15
CA ILE A 107 -10.15 -3.58 -13.24
C ILE A 107 -9.53 -3.25 -11.89
N VAL A 108 -10.33 -3.30 -10.82
CA VAL A 108 -9.85 -3.12 -9.44
C VAL A 108 -8.80 -4.16 -9.09
N GLY A 109 -9.00 -5.43 -9.44
CA GLY A 109 -8.03 -6.48 -9.17
C GLY A 109 -6.71 -6.33 -9.94
N CYS A 110 -6.74 -5.84 -11.18
CA CYS A 110 -5.52 -5.48 -11.91
C CYS A 110 -4.78 -4.30 -11.27
N ALA A 111 -5.52 -3.28 -10.82
CA ALA A 111 -4.95 -2.14 -10.11
C ALA A 111 -4.30 -2.57 -8.79
N CYS A 112 -4.91 -3.52 -8.08
CA CYS A 112 -4.35 -4.12 -6.87
C CYS A 112 -2.95 -4.69 -7.10
N LEU A 113 -2.79 -5.55 -8.12
CA LEU A 113 -1.50 -6.17 -8.41
C LEU A 113 -0.44 -5.15 -8.84
N PHE A 114 -0.80 -4.18 -9.68
CA PHE A 114 0.11 -3.11 -10.09
C PHE A 114 0.63 -2.33 -8.88
N LEU A 115 -0.29 -1.84 -8.05
CA LEU A 115 0.02 -0.95 -6.95
C LEU A 115 0.82 -1.68 -5.88
N TRP A 116 0.43 -2.92 -5.52
CA TRP A 116 1.14 -3.74 -4.54
C TRP A 116 2.59 -3.99 -4.98
N ALA A 117 2.79 -4.49 -6.20
CA ALA A 117 4.13 -4.83 -6.66
C ALA A 117 5.02 -3.60 -6.84
N ALA A 118 4.49 -2.50 -7.37
CA ALA A 118 5.25 -1.26 -7.54
C ALA A 118 5.63 -0.64 -6.18
N GLU A 119 4.72 -0.67 -5.21
CA GLU A 119 4.93 -0.12 -3.87
C GLU A 119 5.99 -0.92 -3.12
N CYS A 120 5.84 -2.24 -3.06
CA CYS A 120 6.79 -3.10 -2.37
C CYS A 120 8.21 -3.02 -2.97
N CYS A 121 8.31 -2.89 -4.29
CA CYS A 121 9.59 -2.66 -4.96
C CYS A 121 10.22 -1.31 -4.57
N ALA A 122 9.40 -0.25 -4.56
CA ALA A 122 9.83 1.09 -4.17
C ALA A 122 10.28 1.15 -2.70
N ASP A 123 9.60 0.42 -1.82
CA ASP A 123 9.90 0.32 -0.40
C ASP A 123 11.26 -0.35 -0.18
N MET A 124 11.54 -1.43 -0.92
CA MET A 124 12.84 -2.10 -0.88
C MET A 124 13.96 -1.19 -1.40
N ILE A 125 13.72 -0.44 -2.49
CA ILE A 125 14.67 0.55 -3.01
C ILE A 125 14.92 1.69 -2.02
N LEU A 126 13.87 2.15 -1.33
CA LEU A 126 14.00 3.15 -0.27
C LEU A 126 14.88 2.63 0.87
N GLY A 127 14.66 1.40 1.32
CA GLY A 127 15.52 0.76 2.33
C GLY A 127 16.98 0.70 1.90
N ILE A 128 17.26 0.27 0.66
CA ILE A 128 18.61 0.24 0.09
C ILE A 128 19.22 1.64 0.03
N ASN A 129 18.44 2.65 -0.40
CA ASN A 129 18.87 4.05 -0.42
C ASN A 129 19.34 4.50 0.97
N ARG A 130 18.56 4.20 2.03
CA ARG A 130 18.91 4.55 3.41
C ARG A 130 20.16 3.85 3.91
N CYS A 131 20.32 2.56 3.61
CA CYS A 131 21.54 1.81 3.92
C CYS A 131 22.77 2.44 3.25
N LEU A 132 22.66 2.76 1.96
CA LEU A 132 23.77 3.33 1.20
C LEU A 132 24.10 4.75 1.62
N GLU A 133 23.10 5.61 1.91
CA GLU A 133 23.35 6.95 2.45
C GLU A 133 24.16 6.89 3.76
N MET A 134 23.89 5.88 4.60
CA MET A 134 24.55 5.72 5.89
C MET A 134 25.95 5.09 5.79
N ALA A 135 26.06 3.99 5.04
CA ALA A 135 27.25 3.14 4.98
C ALA A 135 28.23 3.55 3.87
N PHE A 136 27.71 3.94 2.71
CA PHE A 136 28.51 4.20 1.51
C PHE A 136 27.99 5.44 0.74
N PRO A 137 28.13 6.65 1.29
CA PRO A 137 27.52 7.86 0.74
C PRO A 137 27.96 8.17 -0.70
N ASN A 138 29.19 7.79 -1.08
CA ASN A 138 29.67 7.93 -2.46
C ASN A 138 28.85 7.08 -3.44
N ILE A 139 28.55 5.83 -3.07
CA ILE A 139 27.72 4.92 -3.89
C ILE A 139 26.29 5.43 -3.94
N SER A 140 25.73 5.87 -2.80
CA SER A 140 24.39 6.47 -2.75
C SER A 140 24.27 7.67 -3.69
N ASN A 141 25.29 8.55 -3.70
CA ASN A 141 25.32 9.70 -4.59
C ASN A 141 25.33 9.28 -6.08
N ILE A 142 26.12 8.26 -6.43
CA ILE A 142 26.18 7.72 -7.79
C ILE A 142 24.84 7.11 -8.22
N LEU A 143 24.13 6.41 -7.34
CA LEU A 143 22.92 5.67 -7.70
C LEU A 143 21.64 6.49 -7.62
N PHE A 144 21.50 7.41 -6.66
CA PHE A 144 20.23 8.06 -6.36
C PHE A 144 20.21 9.58 -6.57
N HIS A 145 21.36 10.24 -6.61
CA HIS A 145 21.38 11.70 -6.62
C HIS A 145 20.87 12.29 -7.96
N ASN A 146 20.37 13.53 -7.88
CA ASN A 146 19.78 14.29 -8.98
C ASN A 146 18.55 13.59 -9.60
N ASN A 147 18.61 13.30 -10.89
CA ASN A 147 17.53 12.68 -11.66
C ASN A 147 17.68 11.16 -11.77
N ARG A 148 18.76 10.58 -11.21
CA ARG A 148 19.00 9.13 -11.26
C ARG A 148 17.99 8.33 -10.44
N VAL A 149 17.42 8.92 -9.39
CA VAL A 149 16.28 8.35 -8.66
C VAL A 149 15.10 8.01 -9.55
N TYR A 150 14.87 8.74 -10.64
CA TYR A 150 13.74 8.46 -11.55
C TYR A 150 13.93 7.16 -12.34
N ILE A 151 15.17 6.70 -12.53
CA ILE A 151 15.45 5.39 -13.15
C ILE A 151 14.87 4.28 -12.26
N TRP A 152 15.08 4.39 -10.94
CA TRP A 152 14.52 3.45 -9.97
C TRP A 152 12.99 3.53 -9.90
N ILE A 153 12.41 4.72 -9.98
CA ILE A 153 10.95 4.89 -10.05
C ILE A 153 10.38 4.23 -11.32
N ILE A 154 11.02 4.42 -12.48
CA ILE A 154 10.63 3.76 -13.74
C ILE A 154 10.70 2.25 -13.57
N PHE A 155 11.79 1.73 -12.97
CA PHE A 155 11.94 0.31 -12.69
C PHE A 155 10.80 -0.25 -11.81
N CYS A 156 10.40 0.46 -10.73
CA CYS A 156 9.26 0.06 -9.90
C CYS A 156 7.96 -0.03 -10.70
N ASN A 157 7.70 0.96 -11.58
CA ASN A 157 6.50 0.96 -12.42
C ASN A 157 6.54 -0.15 -13.47
N LEU A 158 7.70 -0.44 -14.08
CA LEU A 158 7.85 -1.56 -15.01
C LEU A 158 7.60 -2.90 -14.32
N TYR A 159 8.06 -3.05 -13.08
CA TYR A 159 7.76 -4.21 -12.27
C TYR A 159 6.26 -4.31 -11.96
N GLY A 160 5.61 -3.24 -11.51
CA GLY A 160 4.15 -3.22 -11.36
C GLY A 160 3.38 -3.52 -12.64
N LEU A 161 3.86 -3.03 -13.80
CA LEU A 161 3.26 -3.32 -15.10
C LEU A 161 3.37 -4.79 -15.48
N TYR A 162 4.46 -5.48 -15.11
CA TYR A 162 4.57 -6.92 -15.28
C TYR A 162 3.41 -7.64 -14.55
N TRP A 163 3.20 -7.31 -13.28
CA TRP A 163 2.10 -7.87 -12.49
C TRP A 163 0.72 -7.54 -13.06
N LEU A 164 0.52 -6.31 -13.53
CA LEU A 164 -0.74 -5.88 -14.13
C LEU A 164 -1.07 -6.65 -15.42
N LEU A 165 -0.06 -6.89 -16.26
CA LEU A 165 -0.25 -7.45 -17.59
C LEU A 165 -0.34 -8.97 -17.53
N PHE A 166 0.65 -9.62 -16.91
CA PHE A 166 0.94 -11.05 -17.04
C PHE A 166 0.40 -11.93 -15.92
N ILE A 167 -0.05 -11.36 -14.80
CA ILE A 167 -0.60 -12.12 -13.66
C ILE A 167 -2.12 -11.99 -13.65
N HIS A 168 -2.81 -13.09 -13.31
CA HIS A 168 -4.26 -13.07 -13.14
C HIS A 168 -4.67 -12.09 -12.02
N PRO A 169 -5.65 -11.20 -12.23
CA PRO A 169 -6.03 -10.22 -11.23
C PRO A 169 -6.48 -10.84 -9.91
N TYR A 170 -6.15 -10.14 -8.83
CA TYR A 170 -6.62 -10.47 -7.48
C TYR A 170 -8.00 -9.85 -7.27
N ILE A 171 -9.06 -10.64 -7.29
CA ILE A 171 -10.44 -10.16 -7.38
C ILE A 171 -11.15 -10.24 -6.03
N PHE A 172 -11.80 -9.15 -5.63
CA PHE A 172 -12.61 -9.13 -4.41
C PHE A 172 -13.81 -10.09 -4.50
N ASN A 173 -14.02 -10.87 -3.45
CA ASN A 173 -15.21 -11.71 -3.32
C ASN A 173 -15.96 -11.43 -2.01
N GLY A 174 -17.23 -11.05 -2.12
CA GLY A 174 -18.10 -10.75 -0.99
C GLY A 174 -18.37 -11.94 -0.06
N LEU A 175 -18.15 -13.20 -0.48
CA LEU A 175 -18.29 -14.36 0.40
C LEU A 175 -17.16 -14.44 1.43
N THR A 176 -15.95 -14.07 1.01
CA THR A 176 -14.72 -14.20 1.80
C THR A 176 -14.27 -12.89 2.43
N PHE A 177 -14.86 -11.75 2.02
CA PHE A 177 -14.43 -10.40 2.40
C PHE A 177 -12.96 -10.14 2.04
N GLU A 178 -12.47 -10.76 0.97
CA GLU A 178 -11.06 -10.68 0.61
C GLU A 178 -10.86 -10.73 -0.90
N TYR A 179 -9.73 -10.19 -1.34
CA TYR A 179 -9.26 -10.35 -2.71
C TYR A 179 -8.60 -11.72 -2.88
N LEU A 180 -8.93 -12.44 -3.94
CA LEU A 180 -8.48 -13.81 -4.18
C LEU A 180 -8.22 -14.03 -5.67
N PHE A 181 -7.37 -15.00 -6.00
CA PHE A 181 -7.13 -15.37 -7.41
C PHE A 181 -8.32 -16.09 -8.03
N ASP A 182 -9.01 -16.99 -7.31
CA ASP A 182 -10.21 -17.66 -7.83
C ASP A 182 -11.46 -16.77 -7.65
N PRO A 183 -11.98 -16.15 -8.71
CA PRO A 183 -13.07 -15.19 -8.60
C PRO A 183 -14.44 -15.87 -8.41
N LEU A 184 -14.55 -17.18 -8.68
CA LEU A 184 -15.80 -17.95 -8.64
C LEU A 184 -15.92 -18.83 -7.39
N ILE A 185 -15.05 -18.62 -6.40
CA ILE A 185 -15.12 -19.30 -5.12
C ILE A 185 -16.54 -19.23 -4.52
N GLY A 186 -17.02 -20.36 -4.01
CA GLY A 186 -18.37 -20.52 -3.47
C GLY A 186 -19.46 -20.90 -4.49
N TYR A 187 -19.24 -20.65 -5.78
CA TYR A 187 -20.19 -21.02 -6.85
C TYR A 187 -19.70 -22.17 -7.73
N LYS A 188 -18.39 -22.39 -7.77
CA LYS A 188 -17.75 -23.56 -8.40
C LYS A 188 -16.83 -24.23 -7.39
N ASP A 189 -16.56 -25.51 -7.61
CA ASP A 189 -15.51 -26.22 -6.87
C ASP A 189 -14.21 -25.45 -6.94
N PHE A 190 -13.46 -25.41 -5.85
CA PHE A 190 -12.27 -24.58 -5.71
C PHE A 190 -11.19 -24.94 -6.77
N ARG A 191 -10.78 -23.95 -7.58
CA ARG A 191 -9.99 -24.19 -8.82
C ARG A 191 -8.53 -23.77 -8.69
N MET A 192 -7.89 -24.10 -7.57
CA MET A 192 -6.51 -23.68 -7.28
C MET A 192 -5.50 -24.07 -8.37
N GLU A 193 -5.66 -25.23 -9.00
CA GLU A 193 -4.74 -25.70 -10.03
C GLU A 193 -4.67 -24.75 -11.24
N LEU A 194 -5.73 -23.97 -11.52
CA LEU A 194 -5.71 -22.96 -12.58
C LEU A 194 -4.81 -21.76 -12.26
N PHE A 195 -4.57 -21.49 -10.97
CA PHE A 195 -3.83 -20.32 -10.49
C PHE A 195 -2.51 -20.71 -9.83
N LYS A 196 -2.06 -21.96 -9.98
CA LYS A 196 -0.89 -22.49 -9.28
C LYS A 196 0.39 -21.71 -9.59
N GLU A 197 0.57 -21.30 -10.85
CA GLU A 197 1.72 -20.51 -11.27
C GLU A 197 1.64 -19.09 -10.69
N ASP A 198 0.49 -18.42 -10.77
CA ASP A 198 0.27 -17.09 -10.16
C ASP A 198 0.52 -17.11 -8.65
N LEU A 199 0.00 -18.13 -7.96
CA LEU A 199 0.18 -18.33 -6.53
C LEU A 199 1.65 -18.53 -6.19
N ARG A 200 2.40 -19.29 -7.00
CA ARG A 200 3.84 -19.49 -6.82
C ARG A 200 4.59 -18.17 -6.97
N GLU A 201 4.31 -17.40 -8.01
CA GLU A 201 4.96 -16.10 -8.23
C GLU A 201 4.65 -15.11 -7.10
N PHE A 202 3.37 -15.02 -6.70
CA PHE A 202 2.93 -14.16 -5.59
C PHE A 202 3.58 -14.56 -4.26
N THR A 203 3.68 -15.86 -4.00
CA THR A 203 4.37 -16.40 -2.82
C THR A 203 5.86 -16.06 -2.84
N ILE A 204 6.53 -16.21 -3.98
CA ILE A 204 7.96 -15.86 -4.12
C ILE A 204 8.14 -14.36 -3.88
N HIS A 205 7.32 -13.51 -4.50
CA HIS A 205 7.34 -12.06 -4.31
C HIS A 205 7.20 -11.68 -2.83
N ASN A 206 6.15 -12.17 -2.16
CA ASN A 206 5.91 -11.88 -0.75
C ASN A 206 7.01 -12.46 0.16
N THR A 207 7.60 -13.60 -0.19
CA THR A 207 8.73 -14.18 0.57
C THR A 207 9.97 -13.31 0.44
N ILE A 208 10.27 -12.82 -0.77
CA ILE A 208 11.38 -11.88 -1.00
C ILE A 208 11.18 -10.62 -0.17
N LEU A 209 9.97 -10.09 -0.08
CA LEU A 209 9.67 -8.92 0.75
C LEU A 209 9.77 -9.20 2.24
N ALA A 210 9.17 -10.31 2.69
CA ALA A 210 9.12 -10.71 4.09
C ALA A 210 10.52 -10.99 4.66
N VAL A 211 11.45 -11.49 3.83
CA VAL A 211 12.84 -11.78 4.23
C VAL A 211 13.77 -10.61 3.92
N GLY A 212 13.64 -10.01 2.73
CA GLY A 212 14.50 -8.94 2.24
C GLY A 212 14.38 -7.65 3.05
N SER A 213 13.16 -7.25 3.43
CA SER A 213 12.95 -6.01 4.20
C SER A 213 13.63 -6.09 5.57
N PRO A 214 13.42 -7.14 6.40
CA PRO A 214 14.15 -7.30 7.65
C PRO A 214 15.66 -7.37 7.48
N ILE A 215 16.19 -7.99 6.41
CA ILE A 215 17.63 -8.04 6.16
C ILE A 215 18.17 -6.63 5.88
N ILE A 216 17.55 -5.88 4.98
CA ILE A 216 17.96 -4.51 4.64
C ILE A 216 17.97 -3.64 5.89
N TYR A 217 16.93 -3.73 6.71
CA TYR A 217 16.84 -2.92 7.92
C TYR A 217 17.71 -3.44 9.08
N SER A 218 18.03 -4.73 9.13
CA SER A 218 19.05 -5.27 10.04
C SER A 218 20.43 -4.76 9.66
N ILE A 219 20.75 -4.72 8.36
CA ILE A 219 21.99 -4.11 7.86
C ILE A 219 22.01 -2.62 8.23
N PHE A 220 20.90 -1.90 8.02
CA PHE A 220 20.79 -0.50 8.45
C PHE A 220 21.04 -0.34 9.96
N SER A 221 20.43 -1.20 10.78
CA SER A 221 20.60 -1.25 12.24
C SER A 221 22.07 -1.42 12.62
N LEU A 222 22.75 -2.38 12.00
CA LEU A 222 24.16 -2.67 12.23
C LEU A 222 25.03 -1.51 11.80
N CYS A 223 24.80 -0.92 10.62
CA CYS A 223 25.54 0.25 10.15
C CYS A 223 25.40 1.42 11.12
N VAL A 224 24.21 1.70 11.63
CA VAL A 224 23.99 2.73 12.66
C VAL A 224 24.70 2.38 13.96
N PHE A 225 24.62 1.12 14.41
CA PHE A 225 25.28 0.67 15.64
C PHE A 225 26.80 0.80 15.57
N PHE A 226 27.43 0.33 14.49
CA PHE A 226 28.88 0.43 14.31
C PHE A 226 29.34 1.88 14.15
N LYS A 227 28.59 2.71 13.41
CA LYS A 227 28.89 4.13 13.26
C LYS A 227 28.69 4.90 14.56
N ALA A 228 27.68 4.55 15.36
CA ALA A 228 27.50 5.07 16.71
C ALA A 228 28.65 4.65 17.65
N ARG A 229 29.28 3.51 17.40
CA ARG A 229 30.38 2.98 18.23
C ARG A 229 31.74 3.55 17.86
N GLU A 230 31.97 3.88 16.59
CA GLU A 230 33.15 4.64 16.15
C GLU A 230 33.05 6.14 16.48
N LEU A 231 31.82 6.67 16.56
CA LEU A 231 31.54 8.09 16.80
C LEU A 231 30.60 8.27 18.00
N ILE A 232 31.03 7.82 19.18
CA ILE A 232 30.25 7.65 20.44
C ILE A 232 29.33 8.83 20.79
N ASP A 233 29.55 10.04 20.28
CA ASP A 233 28.71 11.23 20.52
C ASP A 233 27.98 11.87 19.31
N ASN A 234 28.06 11.33 18.08
CA ASN A 234 27.60 12.07 16.87
C ASN A 234 26.40 11.51 16.09
N VAL A 235 25.76 10.41 16.49
CA VAL A 235 24.51 9.99 15.82
C VAL A 235 23.37 10.87 16.28
N SER A 236 22.84 11.67 15.36
CA SER A 236 21.79 12.64 15.63
C SER A 236 20.50 11.96 16.13
N LYS A 237 19.74 12.68 16.94
CA LYS A 237 18.41 12.22 17.40
C LYS A 237 17.50 11.93 16.21
N GLU A 238 17.65 12.70 15.13
CA GLU A 238 16.93 12.55 13.88
C GLU A 238 17.24 11.20 13.21
N GLU A 239 18.50 10.77 13.14
CA GLU A 239 18.89 9.46 12.59
C GLU A 239 18.31 8.30 13.43
N LYS A 240 18.34 8.41 14.76
CA LYS A 240 17.72 7.40 15.66
C LYS A 240 16.21 7.32 15.49
N MET A 241 15.53 8.45 15.26
CA MET A 241 14.08 8.44 15.03
C MET A 241 13.73 7.82 13.68
N VAL A 242 14.48 8.14 12.62
CA VAL A 242 14.29 7.49 11.30
C VAL A 242 14.49 5.99 11.41
N PHE A 243 15.45 5.52 12.21
CA PHE A 243 15.64 4.11 12.49
C PHE A 243 14.39 3.45 13.09
N ILE A 244 13.82 4.03 14.15
CA ILE A 244 12.61 3.52 14.80
C ILE A 244 11.42 3.51 13.83
N GLN A 245 11.26 4.55 13.01
CA GLN A 245 10.20 4.61 12.00
C GLN A 245 10.26 3.41 11.06
N VAL A 246 11.44 3.20 10.49
CA VAL A 246 11.70 2.16 9.50
C VAL A 246 11.54 0.76 10.09
N PHE A 247 12.04 0.54 11.31
CA PHE A 247 11.90 -0.74 12.01
C PHE A 247 10.42 -1.09 12.25
N ILE A 248 9.62 -0.13 12.74
CA ILE A 248 8.19 -0.35 13.00
C ILE A 248 7.45 -0.68 11.70
N ILE A 249 7.67 0.10 10.63
CA ILE A 249 7.04 -0.14 9.32
C ILE A 249 7.39 -1.54 8.81
N SER A 250 8.66 -1.93 8.87
CA SER A 250 9.08 -3.27 8.43
C SER A 250 8.44 -4.40 9.22
N MET A 251 8.28 -4.24 10.54
CA MET A 251 7.64 -5.26 11.38
C MET A 251 6.18 -5.48 10.97
N PHE A 252 5.44 -4.42 10.66
CA PHE A 252 4.08 -4.52 10.14
C PHE A 252 4.05 -5.22 8.77
N ASN A 253 4.92 -4.81 7.84
CA ASN A 253 5.00 -5.44 6.51
C ASN A 253 5.34 -6.92 6.57
N THR A 254 6.35 -7.32 7.34
CA THR A 254 6.74 -8.73 7.48
C THR A 254 5.63 -9.56 8.13
N SER A 255 4.98 -9.05 9.18
CA SER A 255 3.91 -9.76 9.87
C SER A 255 2.71 -10.01 8.96
N ALA A 256 2.32 -8.99 8.19
CA ALA A 256 1.22 -9.10 7.25
C ALA A 256 1.54 -10.02 6.06
N ALA A 257 2.75 -9.95 5.51
CA ALA A 257 3.18 -10.83 4.43
C ALA A 257 3.16 -12.31 4.87
N PHE A 258 3.60 -12.60 6.10
CA PHE A 258 3.54 -13.95 6.64
C PHE A 258 2.10 -14.42 6.86
N ALA A 259 1.23 -13.55 7.39
CA ALA A 259 -0.19 -13.86 7.58
C ALA A 259 -0.90 -14.15 6.24
N TYR A 260 -0.64 -13.37 5.20
CA TYR A 260 -1.18 -13.62 3.85
C TYR A 260 -0.67 -14.94 3.27
N ALA A 261 0.65 -15.19 3.33
CA ALA A 261 1.22 -16.44 2.82
C ALA A 261 0.65 -17.67 3.55
N TYR A 262 0.40 -17.55 4.85
CA TYR A 262 -0.24 -18.61 5.63
C TYR A 262 -1.69 -18.85 5.19
N ASN A 263 -2.49 -17.78 5.09
CA ASN A 263 -3.90 -17.84 4.69
C ASN A 263 -4.11 -18.39 3.27
N MET A 264 -3.21 -18.07 2.33
CA MET A 264 -3.29 -18.58 0.95
C MET A 264 -3.04 -20.09 0.84
N ASN A 265 -2.29 -20.67 1.78
CA ASN A 265 -1.99 -22.10 1.80
C ASN A 265 -2.99 -22.92 2.62
N HIS A 266 -3.87 -22.27 3.39
CA HIS A 266 -4.86 -22.93 4.24
C HIS A 266 -6.25 -22.27 4.11
N PRO A 267 -6.95 -22.51 2.99
CA PRO A 267 -8.21 -21.83 2.65
C PRO A 267 -9.41 -22.28 3.51
N ASP A 268 -9.25 -23.30 4.33
CA ASP A 268 -10.28 -23.96 5.15
C ASP A 268 -10.54 -23.29 6.51
N HIS A 269 -9.75 -22.28 6.90
CA HIS A 269 -9.84 -21.65 8.22
C HIS A 269 -11.01 -20.66 8.44
N GLY A 270 -11.92 -20.55 7.46
CA GLY A 270 -13.07 -19.66 7.54
C GLY A 270 -12.69 -18.18 7.42
N ILE A 271 -13.65 -17.31 7.71
CA ILE A 271 -13.53 -15.88 7.35
C ILE A 271 -12.68 -15.04 8.31
N PHE A 272 -12.55 -15.47 9.57
CA PHE A 272 -11.88 -14.65 10.58
C PHE A 272 -10.40 -14.35 10.24
N PRO A 273 -9.56 -15.33 9.84
CA PRO A 273 -8.18 -15.06 9.43
C PRO A 273 -8.07 -14.17 8.19
N LEU A 274 -9.01 -14.30 7.25
CA LEU A 274 -9.07 -13.44 6.05
C LEU A 274 -9.38 -11.99 6.44
N MET A 275 -10.34 -11.76 7.33
CA MET A 275 -10.63 -10.42 7.84
C MET A 275 -9.41 -9.80 8.56
N VAL A 276 -8.71 -10.58 9.38
CA VAL A 276 -7.49 -10.10 10.05
C VAL A 276 -6.42 -9.69 9.04
N ALA A 277 -6.20 -10.49 7.98
CA ALA A 277 -5.27 -10.15 6.91
C ALA A 277 -5.68 -8.87 6.18
N HIS A 278 -6.97 -8.74 5.85
CA HIS A 278 -7.52 -7.56 5.21
C HIS A 278 -7.31 -6.28 6.04
N PHE A 279 -7.61 -6.33 7.35
CA PHE A 279 -7.37 -5.18 8.23
C PHE A 279 -5.88 -4.89 8.40
N ALA A 280 -5.02 -5.92 8.46
CA ALA A 280 -3.57 -5.73 8.48
C ALA A 280 -3.07 -5.02 7.21
N TRP A 281 -3.63 -5.35 6.04
CA TRP A 281 -3.32 -4.67 4.78
C TRP A 281 -3.69 -3.18 4.82
N ILE A 282 -4.84 -2.82 5.40
CA ILE A 282 -5.18 -1.39 5.63
C ILE A 282 -4.13 -0.72 6.51
N GLN A 283 -3.67 -1.38 7.58
CA GLN A 283 -2.73 -0.80 8.52
C GLN A 283 -1.33 -0.58 7.91
N ILE A 284 -0.87 -1.49 7.06
CA ILE A 284 0.40 -1.38 6.32
C ILE A 284 0.49 -0.03 5.60
N HIS A 285 -0.56 0.35 4.87
CA HIS A 285 -0.60 1.60 4.12
C HIS A 285 -1.22 2.77 4.91
N GLY A 286 -1.89 2.51 6.03
CA GLY A 286 -2.51 3.57 6.85
C GLY A 286 -1.53 4.22 7.84
N PHE A 287 -0.65 3.42 8.45
CA PHE A 287 0.25 3.91 9.50
C PHE A 287 1.47 4.72 9.06
N PRO A 288 2.11 4.50 7.89
CA PRO A 288 3.28 5.27 7.47
C PRO A 288 3.15 6.79 7.62
N PRO A 289 2.07 7.47 7.18
CA PRO A 289 1.93 8.92 7.36
C PRO A 289 1.79 9.33 8.83
N VAL A 290 1.16 8.50 9.67
CA VAL A 290 1.08 8.72 11.12
C VAL A 290 2.47 8.63 11.75
N ILE A 291 3.26 7.64 11.35
CA ILE A 291 4.65 7.45 11.77
C ILE A 291 5.51 8.64 11.35
N TYR A 292 5.34 9.15 10.13
CA TYR A 292 6.05 10.34 9.65
C TYR A 292 5.67 11.59 10.46
N LEU A 293 4.38 11.83 10.73
CA LEU A 293 3.93 12.99 11.51
C LEU A 293 4.28 12.92 12.99
N THR A 294 4.53 11.74 13.54
CA THR A 294 4.89 11.60 14.96
C THR A 294 6.40 11.66 15.17
N LEU A 295 7.17 10.98 14.33
CA LEU A 295 8.59 10.75 14.55
C LEU A 295 9.51 11.62 13.66
N ASN A 296 9.06 12.10 12.49
CA ASN A 296 9.91 12.92 11.61
C ASN A 296 9.80 14.42 11.95
N LYS A 297 10.89 14.99 12.47
CA LYS A 297 10.96 16.40 12.89
C LYS A 297 10.74 17.38 11.74
N THR A 298 11.29 17.10 10.55
CA THR A 298 11.13 17.96 9.36
C THR A 298 9.67 17.99 8.93
N VAL A 299 9.05 16.81 8.82
CA VAL A 299 7.63 16.68 8.47
C VAL A 299 6.74 17.41 9.46
N ARG A 300 6.97 17.23 10.77
CA ARG A 300 6.23 17.96 11.80
C ARG A 300 6.37 19.47 11.70
N THR A 301 7.58 19.95 11.46
CA THR A 301 7.87 21.39 11.37
C THR A 301 7.17 21.99 10.15
N ASP A 302 7.29 21.36 8.99
CA ASP A 302 6.65 21.82 7.76
C ASP A 302 5.12 21.74 7.84
N THR A 303 4.59 20.70 8.49
CA THR A 303 3.15 20.54 8.73
C THR A 303 2.61 21.64 9.65
N LYS A 304 3.31 21.97 10.75
CA LYS A 304 2.93 23.08 11.64
C LYS A 304 2.89 24.41 10.89
N ILE A 305 3.86 24.67 10.02
CA ILE A 305 3.90 25.88 9.19
C ILE A 305 2.72 25.89 8.20
N LEU A 306 2.41 24.76 7.57
CA LEU A 306 1.29 24.62 6.64
C LEU A 306 -0.03 24.97 7.31
N PHE A 307 -0.33 24.34 8.45
CA PHE A 307 -1.56 24.61 9.19
C PHE A 307 -1.60 26.03 9.75
N GLY A 308 -0.48 26.55 10.27
CA GLY A 308 -0.40 27.94 10.73
C GLY A 308 -0.74 28.95 9.62
N LYS A 309 -0.24 28.73 8.40
CA LYS A 309 -0.60 29.55 7.24
C LYS A 309 -2.08 29.41 6.88
N PHE A 310 -2.60 28.18 6.84
CA PHE A 310 -4.01 27.93 6.53
C PHE A 310 -4.95 28.64 7.50
N PHE A 311 -4.72 28.51 8.81
CA PHE A 311 -5.52 29.20 9.83
C PHE A 311 -5.40 30.73 9.74
N SER A 312 -4.21 31.25 9.43
CA SER A 312 -4.03 32.70 9.26
C SER A 312 -4.82 33.25 8.05
N LEU A 313 -4.84 32.52 6.93
CA LEU A 313 -5.59 32.88 5.73
C LEU A 313 -7.11 32.77 5.96
N PHE A 314 -7.54 31.73 6.67
CA PHE A 314 -8.95 31.55 7.03
C PHE A 314 -9.45 32.71 7.90
N LYS A 315 -8.67 33.11 8.92
CA LYS A 315 -8.98 34.25 9.78
C LYS A 315 -9.00 35.58 9.00
N ALA A 316 -8.05 35.78 8.08
CA ALA A 316 -8.02 36.96 7.22
C ALA A 316 -9.27 37.04 6.31
N ASN A 317 -9.70 35.92 5.74
CA ASN A 317 -10.91 35.86 4.93
C ASN A 317 -12.19 36.08 5.75
N GLN A 318 -12.29 35.52 6.96
CA GLN A 318 -13.42 35.78 7.86
C GLN A 318 -13.53 37.27 8.23
N ASN A 319 -12.41 37.91 8.53
CA ASN A 319 -12.38 39.35 8.82
C ASN A 319 -12.80 40.17 7.60
N LYS A 320 -12.35 39.80 6.40
CA LYS A 320 -12.73 40.47 5.14
C LYS A 320 -14.23 40.33 4.85
N VAL A 321 -14.80 39.15 5.06
CA VAL A 321 -16.25 38.90 4.89
C VAL A 321 -17.06 39.67 5.93
N SER A 322 -16.63 39.69 7.19
CA SER A 322 -17.30 40.45 8.26
C SER A 322 -17.29 41.96 7.98
N SER A 323 -16.17 42.49 7.47
CA SER A 323 -16.10 43.91 7.05
C SER A 323 -16.96 44.25 5.83
N MET A 324 -17.22 43.28 4.94
CA MET A 324 -18.12 43.49 3.78
C MET A 324 -19.60 43.41 4.16
N LEU A 325 -19.93 42.72 5.25
CA LEU A 325 -21.31 42.53 5.73
C LEU A 325 -21.75 43.58 6.78
N GLY A 326 -20.90 44.56 7.11
CA GLY A 326 -21.26 45.67 7.99
C GLY A 326 -21.43 45.32 9.47
N TYR A 327 -20.96 44.14 9.91
CA TYR A 327 -20.89 43.78 11.32
C TYR A 327 -19.59 44.33 11.92
N THR A 328 -19.58 45.59 12.32
CA THR A 328 -18.57 46.18 13.23
C THR A 328 -19.24 46.74 14.46
#